data_AF-A0A7S2U2V8-F1
#
_entry.id   AF-A0A7S2U2V8-F1
#
_cell.length_a   1.000
_cell.length_b   1.000
_cell.length_c   1.000
_cell.angle_alpha   90.00
_cell.angle_beta   90.00
_cell.angle_gamma   90.00
#
_symmetry.space_group_name_H-M   'P 1'
#
loop_
_entity.id
_entity.type
_entity.pdbx_description
1 polymer ?
#
loop_
_entity_poly.entity_id
_entity_poly.type
_entity_poly.pdbx_seq_one_letter_code
_entity_poly.pdbx_strand_id
1 'polypeptide(L)'
;VLVKSKWLVCSYGALSNNYPESMSSCTVDAVFAPRVYQAPQWLAQYVGFSQLRVLPVQFHAVVLAVFASLVAPFGGFFASAIKRAYDIKDFDALIPGHGGIMDRMDCQFIMIMFTGVYYHTFIQQGKECCPCQPFINRSIRW
;
A
#
# COMPACT_ATOMS: atom_id res chain seq x y z
N VAL A 1 -12.35 4.31 10.13
CA VAL A 1 -13.63 4.84 9.58
C VAL A 1 -13.80 4.44 8.13
N LEU A 2 -12.83 4.68 7.25
CA LEU A 2 -12.91 4.36 5.82
C LEU A 2 -13.14 2.86 5.49
N VAL A 3 -12.56 1.93 6.27
CA VAL A 3 -12.79 0.49 6.04
C VAL A 3 -14.23 0.03 6.37
N LYS A 4 -15.05 0.87 7.00
CA LYS A 4 -16.45 0.54 7.26
C LYS A 4 -17.35 0.75 6.03
N SER A 5 -16.93 1.55 5.05
CA SER A 5 -17.71 1.78 3.84
C SER A 5 -17.41 0.71 2.79
N LYS A 6 -18.46 0.02 2.32
CA LYS A 6 -18.33 -1.01 1.28
C LYS A 6 -17.75 -0.44 -0.02
N TRP A 7 -18.11 0.80 -0.36
CA TRP A 7 -17.63 1.50 -1.55
C TRP A 7 -16.10 1.60 -1.68
N LEU A 8 -15.37 1.67 -0.55
CA LEU A 8 -13.90 1.75 -0.55
C LEU A 8 -13.20 0.39 -0.46
N VAL A 9 -13.96 -0.68 -0.16
CA VAL A 9 -13.42 -2.00 0.17
C VAL A 9 -13.75 -3.04 -0.92
N CYS A 10 -14.79 -2.80 -1.70
CA CYS A 10 -15.11 -3.62 -2.86
C CYS A 10 -14.08 -3.39 -3.98
N SER A 11 -13.69 -4.48 -4.66
CA SER A 11 -12.85 -4.41 -5.87
C SER A 11 -13.56 -3.64 -6.99
N TYR A 12 -12.80 -2.83 -7.75
CA TYR A 12 -13.31 -2.01 -8.85
C TYR A 12 -14.06 -2.83 -9.91
N GLY A 13 -13.62 -4.06 -10.19
CA GLY A 13 -14.30 -4.95 -11.14
C GLY A 13 -15.71 -5.37 -10.71
N ALA A 14 -15.96 -5.50 -9.40
CA ALA A 14 -17.28 -5.82 -8.87
C ALA A 14 -18.22 -4.60 -8.95
N LEU A 15 -17.68 -3.39 -8.72
CA LEU A 15 -18.41 -2.12 -8.83
C LEU A 15 -18.78 -1.78 -10.28
N SER A 16 -17.87 -1.98 -11.23
CA SER A 16 -18.08 -1.61 -12.64
C SER A 16 -19.14 -2.47 -13.33
N ASN A 17 -19.25 -3.75 -12.98
CA ASN A 17 -20.11 -4.70 -13.71
C ASN A 17 -21.54 -4.75 -13.16
N ASN A 18 -21.77 -4.39 -11.89
CA ASN A 18 -23.06 -4.56 -11.22
C ASN A 18 -23.45 -3.32 -10.40
N TYR A 19 -23.24 -2.12 -10.94
CA TYR A 19 -23.82 -0.91 -10.35
C TYR A 19 -25.32 -0.86 -10.67
N PRO A 20 -26.24 -0.72 -9.68
CA PRO A 20 -26.05 -0.34 -8.27
C PRO A 20 -26.14 -1.50 -7.23
N GLU A 21 -26.43 -2.74 -7.63
CA GLU A 21 -26.63 -3.87 -6.70
C GLU A 21 -25.36 -4.29 -5.93
N SER A 22 -24.17 -4.05 -6.50
CA SER A 22 -22.88 -4.27 -5.86
C SER A 22 -22.68 -3.43 -4.59
N MET A 23 -23.48 -2.38 -4.36
CA MET A 23 -23.33 -1.49 -3.21
C MET A 23 -23.85 -2.11 -1.90
N SER A 24 -24.70 -3.14 -1.98
CA SER A 24 -25.27 -3.84 -0.82
C SER A 24 -24.58 -5.19 -0.53
N SER A 25 -24.07 -5.90 -1.54
CA SER A 25 -23.42 -7.21 -1.38
C SER A 25 -22.23 -7.38 -2.32
N CYS A 26 -21.02 -7.11 -1.82
CA CYS A 26 -19.77 -7.40 -2.55
C CYS A 26 -18.87 -8.29 -1.70
N THR A 27 -18.09 -9.14 -2.35
CA THR A 27 -17.02 -9.90 -1.71
C THR A 27 -15.83 -8.97 -1.47
N VAL A 28 -15.50 -8.76 -0.20
CA VAL A 28 -14.35 -7.92 0.19
C VAL A 28 -13.04 -8.65 -0.09
N ASP A 29 -12.02 -7.92 -0.57
CA ASP A 29 -10.70 -8.50 -0.79
C ASP A 29 -10.08 -8.96 0.54
N ALA A 30 -9.28 -10.03 0.50
CA ALA A 30 -8.67 -10.65 1.68
C ALA A 30 -7.80 -9.68 2.52
N VAL A 31 -7.32 -8.60 1.92
CA VAL A 31 -6.54 -7.52 2.57
C VAL A 31 -7.37 -6.70 3.56
N PHE A 32 -8.69 -6.62 3.33
CA PHE A 32 -9.64 -5.93 4.18
C PHE A 32 -10.41 -6.87 5.12
N ALA A 33 -10.22 -8.19 4.97
CA ALA A 33 -10.76 -9.17 5.89
C ALA A 33 -9.91 -9.21 7.18
N PRO A 34 -10.54 -9.16 8.37
CA PRO A 34 -9.80 -9.19 9.63
C PRO A 34 -9.18 -10.57 9.85
N ARG A 35 -7.87 -10.61 10.12
CA ARG A 35 -7.18 -11.83 10.56
C ARG A 35 -6.93 -11.79 12.06
N VAL A 36 -7.10 -12.94 12.71
CA VAL A 36 -6.79 -13.11 14.12
C VAL A 36 -5.35 -13.63 14.22
N TYR A 37 -4.46 -12.81 14.76
CA TYR A 37 -3.10 -13.21 15.06
C TYR A 37 -3.04 -13.66 16.53
N GLN A 38 -2.56 -14.88 16.73
CA GLN A 38 -2.25 -15.41 18.06
C GLN A 38 -0.94 -14.77 18.51
N ALA A 39 -0.94 -14.08 19.65
CA ALA A 39 0.30 -13.53 20.18
C ALA A 39 1.22 -14.69 20.60
N PRO A 40 2.52 -14.64 20.28
CA PRO A 40 3.45 -15.63 20.77
C PRO A 40 3.46 -15.61 22.31
N GLN A 41 3.53 -16.80 22.93
CA GLN A 41 3.36 -16.96 24.38
C GLN A 41 4.25 -16.05 25.22
N TRP A 42 5.48 -15.81 24.78
CA TRP A 42 6.45 -14.95 25.46
C TRP A 42 6.00 -13.47 25.54
N LEU A 43 5.15 -13.03 24.61
CA LEU A 43 4.62 -11.67 24.55
C LEU A 43 3.25 -11.57 25.20
N ALA A 44 2.46 -12.64 25.19
CA ALA A 44 1.13 -12.70 25.78
C ALA A 44 1.14 -12.37 27.29
N GLN A 45 2.20 -12.78 28.01
CA GLN A 45 2.38 -12.52 29.44
C GLN A 45 2.62 -11.03 29.77
N TYR A 46 3.19 -10.25 28.86
CA TYR A 46 3.49 -8.83 29.08
C TYR A 46 2.38 -7.91 28.57
N VAL A 47 1.70 -8.29 27.49
CA VAL A 47 0.76 -7.42 26.78
C VAL A 47 -0.70 -7.69 27.19
N GLY A 48 -0.99 -8.79 27.89
CA GLY A 48 -2.32 -9.06 28.48
C GLY A 48 -3.43 -9.39 27.48
N PHE A 49 -3.13 -9.41 26.18
CA PHE A 49 -4.06 -9.79 25.11
C PHE A 49 -3.56 -11.06 24.40
N SER A 50 -4.41 -12.09 24.34
CA SER A 50 -4.09 -13.38 23.71
C SER A 50 -4.40 -13.42 22.21
N GLN A 51 -5.31 -12.56 21.74
CA GLN A 51 -5.74 -12.50 20.34
C GLN A 51 -5.79 -11.06 19.85
N LEU A 52 -5.08 -10.78 18.76
CA LEU A 52 -5.07 -9.47 18.13
C LEU A 52 -5.82 -9.55 16.80
N ARG A 53 -6.95 -8.84 16.70
CA ARG A 53 -7.72 -8.73 15.44
C ARG A 53 -7.20 -7.54 14.66
N VAL A 54 -6.37 -7.80 13.66
CA VAL A 54 -5.75 -6.75 12.83
C VAL A 54 -6.14 -6.94 11.38
N LEU A 55 -6.41 -5.85 10.69
CA LEU A 55 -6.61 -5.88 9.25
C LEU A 55 -5.24 -5.81 8.56
N PRO A 56 -4.92 -6.73 7.64
CA PRO A 56 -3.64 -6.71 6.91
C PRO A 56 -3.34 -5.35 6.26
N VAL A 57 -4.37 -4.64 5.78
CA VAL A 57 -4.23 -3.28 5.22
C VAL A 57 -3.56 -2.28 6.16
N GLN A 58 -3.77 -2.41 7.48
CA GLN A 58 -3.17 -1.51 8.46
C GLN A 58 -1.67 -1.73 8.55
N PHE A 59 -1.21 -2.98 8.50
CA PHE A 59 0.21 -3.31 8.47
C PHE A 59 0.87 -2.77 7.21
N HIS A 60 0.26 -2.97 6.04
CA HIS A 60 0.77 -2.42 4.79
C HIS A 60 0.84 -0.88 4.81
N ALA A 61 -0.18 -0.22 5.37
CA ALA A 61 -0.19 1.24 5.51
C ALA A 61 0.93 1.75 6.41
N VAL A 62 1.22 1.07 7.53
CA VAL A 62 2.35 1.42 8.40
C VAL A 62 3.68 1.28 7.67
N VAL A 63 3.89 0.18 6.94
CA VAL A 63 5.12 -0.03 6.16
C VAL A 63 5.31 1.07 5.11
N LEU A 64 4.26 1.40 4.35
CA LEU A 64 4.31 2.48 3.36
C LEU A 64 4.53 3.85 4.01
N ALA A 65 3.92 4.11 5.18
CA ALA A 65 4.09 5.37 5.90
C ALA A 65 5.51 5.56 6.44
N VAL A 66 6.11 4.49 6.99
CA VAL A 66 7.50 4.51 7.46
C VAL A 66 8.46 4.68 6.29
N PHE A 67 8.22 4.00 5.17
CA PHE A 67 9.02 4.20 3.97
C PHE A 67 8.93 5.65 3.46
N ALA A 68 7.72 6.19 3.37
CA ALA A 68 7.48 7.56 2.93
C ALA A 68 8.15 8.59 3.84
N SER A 69 8.09 8.40 5.17
CA SER A 69 8.69 9.34 6.12
C SER A 69 10.22 9.35 6.06
N LEU A 70 10.84 8.21 5.75
CA LEU A 70 12.28 8.12 5.56
C LEU A 70 12.72 8.68 4.21
N VAL A 71 12.01 8.39 3.13
CA VAL A 71 12.41 8.74 1.76
C VAL A 71 12.10 10.19 1.40
N ALA A 72 10.99 10.76 1.89
CA ALA A 72 10.58 12.13 1.56
C ALA A 72 11.65 13.20 1.92
N PRO A 73 12.35 13.13 3.06
CA PRO A 73 13.49 14.00 3.36
C PRO A 73 14.67 13.83 2.39
N PHE A 74 14.99 12.59 1.98
CA PHE A 74 16.13 12.31 1.10
C PHE A 74 15.90 12.77 -0.35
N GLY A 75 14.65 12.76 -0.84
CA GLY A 75 14.32 13.26 -2.18
C GLY A 75 14.72 14.73 -2.36
N GLY A 76 14.37 15.60 -1.40
CA GLY A 76 14.73 17.02 -1.47
C GLY A 76 16.25 17.29 -1.42
N PHE A 77 17.02 16.42 -0.76
CA PHE A 77 18.49 16.52 -0.78
C PHE A 77 19.08 16.10 -2.13
N PHE A 78 18.52 15.08 -2.78
CA PHE A 78 18.97 14.62 -4.09
C PHE A 78 18.73 15.67 -5.18
N ALA A 79 17.54 16.27 -5.21
CA ALA A 79 17.25 17.38 -6.11
C ALA A 79 18.19 18.56 -5.89
N SER A 80 18.47 18.91 -4.63
CA SER A 80 19.43 19.96 -4.28
C SER A 80 20.85 19.64 -4.78
N ALA A 81 21.29 18.38 -4.69
CA ALA A 81 22.59 17.95 -5.17
C ALA A 81 22.71 17.97 -6.70
N ILE A 82 21.69 17.50 -7.43
CA ILE A 82 21.64 17.55 -8.90
C ILE A 82 21.68 19.00 -9.40
N LYS A 83 20.91 19.90 -8.76
CA LYS A 83 20.92 21.33 -9.07
C LYS A 83 22.30 21.97 -8.93
N ARG A 84 23.16 21.46 -8.03
CA ARG A 84 24.55 21.91 -7.87
C ARG A 84 25.53 21.25 -8.82
N ALA A 85 25.28 19.99 -9.19
CA ALA A 85 26.18 19.20 -10.04
C ALA A 85 26.14 19.62 -11.51
N TYR A 86 24.99 20.12 -11.99
CA TYR A 86 24.81 20.45 -13.39
C TYR A 86 24.99 21.93 -13.74
N ASP A 87 25.07 22.84 -12.76
CA ASP A 87 25.18 24.31 -12.92
C ASP A 87 24.18 24.96 -13.92
N ILE A 88 23.25 24.16 -14.45
CA ILE A 88 22.18 24.54 -15.37
C ILE A 88 20.98 24.86 -14.48
N LYS A 89 20.70 26.16 -14.36
CA LYS A 89 19.69 26.69 -13.46
C LYS A 89 18.25 26.54 -13.98
N ASP A 90 18.06 26.23 -15.26
CA ASP A 90 16.77 26.44 -15.92
C ASP A 90 16.38 25.31 -16.87
N PHE A 91 15.80 24.24 -16.34
CA PHE A 91 14.68 23.58 -17.05
C PHE A 91 13.32 24.16 -16.61
N ASP A 92 13.32 25.12 -15.68
CA ASP A 92 12.14 25.85 -15.19
C ASP A 92 11.61 26.91 -16.19
N ALA A 93 12.23 27.07 -17.36
CA ALA A 93 11.81 28.03 -18.38
C ALA A 93 10.51 27.65 -19.12
N LEU A 94 9.88 26.51 -18.84
CA LEU A 94 8.59 26.20 -19.44
C LEU A 94 7.44 27.00 -18.80
N ILE A 95 7.53 27.39 -17.51
CA ILE A 95 6.53 28.24 -16.83
C ILE A 95 7.22 29.11 -15.76
N PRO A 96 7.43 30.42 -16.00
CA PRO A 96 8.11 31.30 -15.07
C PRO A 96 7.27 31.51 -13.79
N GLY A 97 7.85 31.16 -12.63
CA GLY A 97 7.25 31.40 -11.30
C GLY A 97 6.69 30.16 -10.59
N HIS A 98 6.69 28.99 -11.23
CA HIS A 98 6.27 27.72 -10.61
C HIS A 98 7.52 26.86 -10.35
N GLY A 99 8.06 26.92 -9.14
CA GLY A 99 9.35 26.30 -8.84
C GLY A 99 9.44 24.82 -9.22
N GLY A 100 10.58 24.44 -9.83
CA GLY A 100 11.14 23.10 -9.97
C GLY A 100 10.15 21.94 -9.99
N ILE A 101 9.44 21.72 -11.10
CA ILE A 101 8.64 20.49 -11.28
C ILE A 101 9.54 19.24 -11.11
N MET A 102 10.79 19.31 -11.55
CA MET A 102 11.77 18.22 -11.43
C MET A 102 12.04 17.80 -9.97
N ASP A 103 12.05 18.74 -9.02
CA ASP A 103 12.28 18.52 -7.56
C ASP A 103 11.02 17.96 -6.85
N ARG A 104 9.86 18.04 -7.52
CA ARG A 104 8.62 17.44 -7.02
C ARG A 104 8.39 16.06 -7.63
N MET A 105 8.83 15.84 -8.86
CA MET A 105 8.57 14.62 -9.60
C MET A 105 9.56 13.49 -9.28
N ASP A 106 10.79 13.79 -8.83
CA ASP A 106 11.79 12.79 -8.47
C ASP A 106 11.38 11.96 -7.25
N CYS A 107 10.92 12.60 -6.17
CA CYS A 107 10.41 11.93 -4.98
C CYS A 107 9.13 11.14 -5.31
N GLN A 108 8.21 11.73 -6.09
CA GLN A 108 6.97 11.07 -6.47
C GLN A 108 7.24 9.83 -7.35
N PHE A 109 8.20 9.89 -8.27
CA PHE A 109 8.55 8.75 -9.11
C PHE A 109 9.09 7.57 -8.28
N ILE A 110 9.98 7.84 -7.32
CA ILE A 110 10.51 6.83 -6.40
C ILE A 110 9.38 6.23 -5.55
N MET A 111 8.48 7.06 -5.04
CA MET A 111 7.33 6.61 -4.24
C MET A 111 6.36 5.74 -5.04
N ILE A 112 6.05 6.12 -6.28
CA ILE A 112 5.18 5.36 -7.18
C ILE A 112 5.81 4.01 -7.54
N MET A 113 7.10 4.00 -7.90
CA MET A 113 7.82 2.77 -8.23
C MET A 113 7.82 1.78 -7.06
N PHE A 114 8.17 2.26 -5.86
CA PHE A 114 8.16 1.42 -4.66
C PHE A 114 6.76 0.89 -4.34
N THR A 115 5.75 1.76 -4.36
CA THR A 115 4.36 1.36 -4.06
C THR A 115 3.85 0.35 -5.08
N GLY A 116 4.19 0.49 -6.37
CA GLY A 116 3.82 -0.43 -7.43
C GLY A 116 4.43 -1.81 -7.24
N VAL A 117 5.75 -1.88 -7.00
CA VAL A 117 6.44 -3.15 -6.71
C VAL A 117 5.84 -3.79 -5.46
N TYR A 118 5.67 -3.02 -4.38
CA TYR A 118 5.09 -3.50 -3.13
C TYR A 118 3.67 -4.06 -3.31
N TYR A 119 2.84 -3.40 -4.12
CA TYR A 119 1.51 -3.87 -4.45
C TYR A 119 1.53 -5.20 -5.20
N HIS A 120 2.39 -5.33 -6.21
CA HIS A 120 2.51 -6.56 -6.99
C HIS A 120 3.09 -7.73 -6.16
N THR A 121 4.05 -7.47 -5.28
CA THR A 121 4.70 -8.54 -4.49
C THR A 121 3.88 -8.98 -3.28
N PHE A 122 3.27 -8.04 -2.55
CA PHE A 122 2.62 -8.35 -1.26
C PHE A 122 1.10 -8.36 -1.33
N ILE A 123 0.48 -7.55 -2.20
CA ILE A 123 -0.97 -7.37 -2.24
C ILE A 123 -1.63 -8.25 -3.31
N GLN A 124 -1.06 -8.33 -4.52
CA GLN A 124 -1.64 -9.16 -5.59
C GLN A 124 -1.56 -10.66 -5.31
N GLN A 125 -0.55 -11.11 -4.57
CA GLN A 125 -0.44 -12.53 -4.19
C GLN A 125 -1.52 -12.97 -3.19
N GLY A 126 -2.22 -12.03 -2.55
CA GLY A 126 -3.38 -12.32 -1.70
C GLY A 126 -4.71 -12.47 -2.45
N LYS A 127 -4.74 -12.29 -3.78
CA LYS A 127 -5.97 -12.44 -4.59
C LYS A 127 -6.23 -13.88 -5.01
N GLU A 128 -5.24 -14.77 -4.92
CA GLU A 128 -5.44 -16.20 -4.99
C GLU A 128 -5.97 -16.69 -3.65
N CYS A 129 -7.27 -16.50 -3.40
CA CYS A 129 -8.14 -17.41 -2.67
C CYS A 129 -9.42 -16.69 -2.27
N CYS A 130 -10.50 -16.97 -3.00
CA CYS A 130 -11.70 -17.46 -2.37
C CYS A 130 -12.07 -18.78 -3.05
N PRO A 131 -12.51 -19.81 -2.31
CA PRO A 131 -12.98 -19.77 -0.92
C PRO A 131 -11.88 -20.12 0.08
N CYS A 132 -12.18 -19.96 1.37
CA CYS A 132 -11.39 -20.48 2.48
C CYS A 132 -10.99 -21.95 2.25
N GLN A 133 -9.82 -22.20 1.68
CA GLN A 133 -9.12 -23.47 1.87
C GLN A 133 -7.90 -23.20 2.73
N PRO A 134 -7.76 -23.90 3.87
CA PRO A 134 -6.54 -23.84 4.65
C PRO A 134 -5.35 -24.25 3.77
N PHE A 135 -4.19 -23.65 4.04
CA PHE A 135 -2.87 -23.81 3.42
C PHE A 135 -2.35 -25.27 3.29
N ILE A 136 -3.17 -26.29 3.60
CA ILE A 136 -2.80 -27.71 3.69
C ILE A 136 -2.99 -28.48 2.38
N ASN A 137 -3.59 -27.91 1.31
CA ASN A 137 -3.84 -28.68 0.08
C ASN A 137 -3.42 -28.00 -1.23
N ARG A 138 -2.21 -27.44 -1.27
CA ARG A 138 -1.51 -27.28 -2.55
C ARG A 138 -0.73 -28.57 -2.80
N SER A 139 -1.43 -29.64 -3.19
CA SER A 139 -0.77 -30.86 -3.65
C SER A 139 0.04 -30.52 -4.89
N ILE A 140 1.34 -30.70 -4.78
CA ILE A 140 2.29 -30.73 -5.90
C ILE A 140 1.73 -31.66 -6.97
N ARG A 141 1.40 -31.10 -8.12
CA ARG A 141 1.17 -31.87 -9.35
C ARG A 141 2.30 -31.45 -10.30
N TRP A 142 3.20 -32.40 -10.52
CA TRP A 142 4.26 -32.37 -11.52
C TRP A 142 3.68 -32.18 -12.92
#